data_AF-A0AAW3DM71-F1
#
_entry.id   AF-A0AAW3DM71-F1
#
_cell.length_a   1.000
_cell.length_b   1.000
_cell.length_c   1.000
_cell.angle_alpha   90.00
_cell.angle_beta   90.00
_cell.angle_gamma   90.00
#
_symmetry.space_group_name_H-M   'P 1'
#
loop_
_entity.id
_entity.type
_entity.pdbx_description
1 polymer ?
#
loop_
_entity_poly.entity_id
_entity_poly.type
_entity_poly.pdbx_seq_one_letter_code
_entity_poly.pdbx_strand_id
1 'polypeptide(L)'
;GVNRKEEKEVETDKIIHQEKSEPSLICPPPCSRNYVPPEDIQSCLESYVKEIFGPSLPDNWQQTPLKENRLKYHLLTQLAAELGHAVPNSQLHLMRRAEDVLNFYRTPVKEMSKLDELCAAELPPNLKITWEQ
;
A
#
# COMPACT_ATOMS: atom_id res chain seq x y z
N GLY A 1 -5.28 13.58 -80.93
CA GLY A 1 -5.67 12.23 -80.54
C GLY A 1 -4.48 11.53 -79.92
N VAL A 2 -4.75 10.72 -78.89
CA VAL A 2 -3.84 9.87 -78.10
C VAL A 2 -3.31 10.51 -76.80
N ASN A 3 -4.11 10.27 -75.76
CA ASN A 3 -3.84 10.26 -74.33
C ASN A 3 -2.48 9.65 -73.95
N ARG A 4 -1.79 10.26 -72.97
CA ARG A 4 -0.89 9.53 -72.08
C ARG A 4 -0.69 10.20 -70.72
N LYS A 5 -1.46 9.68 -69.76
CA LYS A 5 -1.20 9.46 -68.31
C LYS A 5 -0.87 10.64 -67.39
N GLU A 6 -1.79 10.82 -66.46
CA GLU A 6 -1.71 11.55 -65.19
C GLU A 6 -0.55 11.05 -64.32
N GLU A 7 0.27 11.98 -63.84
CA GLU A 7 1.17 11.78 -62.71
C GLU A 7 0.44 12.28 -61.46
N LYS A 8 -0.01 11.34 -60.62
CA LYS A 8 -0.53 11.65 -59.29
C LYS A 8 0.62 12.12 -58.42
N GLU A 9 0.55 13.39 -57.99
CA GLU A 9 1.43 13.96 -56.99
C GLU A 9 1.33 13.16 -55.68
N VAL A 10 2.52 12.92 -55.13
CA VAL A 10 2.79 12.06 -53.98
C VAL A 10 2.18 12.67 -52.71
N GLU A 11 1.25 11.90 -52.13
CA GLU A 11 0.99 11.69 -50.71
C GLU A 11 1.72 12.66 -49.77
N THR A 12 1.08 13.79 -49.44
CA THR A 12 1.42 14.57 -48.25
C THR A 12 0.81 13.87 -47.06
N ASP A 13 1.47 12.78 -46.63
CA ASP A 13 1.24 12.19 -45.32
C ASP A 13 1.52 13.28 -44.28
N LYS A 14 0.43 13.88 -43.80
CA LYS A 14 0.42 14.66 -42.57
C LYS A 14 0.86 13.69 -41.48
N ILE A 15 2.15 13.71 -41.18
CA ILE A 15 2.70 13.17 -39.94
C ILE A 15 1.99 13.96 -38.85
N ILE A 16 0.89 13.39 -38.36
CA ILE A 16 0.32 13.74 -37.07
C ILE A 16 1.45 13.41 -36.10
N HIS A 17 2.22 14.44 -35.72
CA HIS A 17 2.95 14.40 -34.48
C HIS A 17 1.89 14.25 -33.39
N GLN A 18 1.51 13.01 -33.11
CA GLN A 18 0.99 12.66 -31.80
C GLN A 18 2.13 13.00 -30.85
N GLU A 19 2.10 14.22 -30.32
CA GLU A 19 2.71 14.53 -29.06
C GLU A 19 2.18 13.47 -28.10
N LYS A 20 2.99 12.45 -27.89
CA LYS A 20 2.83 11.51 -26.80
C LYS A 20 2.97 12.38 -25.57
N SER A 21 1.85 12.88 -25.06
CA SER A 21 1.79 13.63 -23.82
C SER A 21 2.51 12.77 -22.80
N GLU A 22 3.68 13.22 -22.37
CA GLU A 22 4.37 12.56 -21.28
C GLU A 22 3.38 12.53 -20.12
N PRO A 23 3.12 11.34 -19.53
CA PRO A 23 2.22 11.28 -18.39
C PRO A 23 2.81 12.21 -17.34
N SER A 24 2.08 13.28 -16.99
CA SER A 24 2.52 14.24 -15.99
C SER A 24 2.77 13.47 -14.70
N LEU A 25 4.04 13.28 -14.32
CA LEU A 25 4.45 12.61 -13.08
C LEU A 25 4.21 13.55 -11.90
N ILE A 26 2.93 13.85 -11.65
CA ILE A 26 2.49 14.64 -10.51
C ILE A 26 2.66 13.79 -9.27
N CYS A 27 3.25 14.35 -8.21
CA CYS A 27 3.42 13.60 -6.97
C CYS A 27 2.03 13.22 -6.42
N PRO A 28 1.82 11.95 -6.01
CA PRO A 28 0.60 11.59 -5.32
C PRO A 28 0.53 12.35 -3.97
N PRO A 29 -0.68 12.54 -3.44
CA PRO A 29 -0.83 13.11 -2.10
C PRO A 29 -0.13 12.21 -1.07
N PRO A 30 0.41 12.77 0.02
CA PRO A 30 0.99 11.99 1.10
C PRO A 30 -0.08 11.12 1.77
N CYS A 31 0.22 9.84 1.96
CA CYS A 31 -0.65 8.94 2.71
C CYS A 31 -0.51 9.18 4.21
N SER A 32 -1.63 9.18 4.94
CA SER A 32 -1.60 9.18 6.40
C SER A 32 -1.01 7.86 6.92
N ARG A 33 -0.32 7.94 8.04
CA ARG A 33 0.23 6.79 8.79
C ARG A 33 -0.73 6.23 9.82
N ASN A 34 -1.93 6.82 9.95
CA ASN A 34 -2.96 6.29 10.82
C ASN A 34 -3.35 4.88 10.35
N TYR A 35 -3.36 3.93 11.28
CA TYR A 35 -3.76 2.56 11.01
C TYR A 35 -4.77 2.10 12.06
N VAL A 36 -5.92 1.64 11.57
CA VAL A 36 -6.98 1.04 12.39
C VAL A 36 -7.10 -0.42 11.95
N PRO A 37 -6.88 -1.39 12.86
CA PRO A 37 -6.94 -2.80 12.51
C PRO A 37 -8.38 -3.21 12.14
N PRO A 38 -8.59 -3.87 10.99
CA PRO A 38 -9.89 -4.45 10.66
C PRO A 38 -10.30 -5.55 11.65
N GLU A 39 -11.59 -5.72 11.91
CA GLU A 39 -12.10 -6.76 12.80
C GLU A 39 -11.79 -8.18 12.28
N ASP A 40 -11.73 -8.34 10.96
CA ASP A 40 -11.51 -9.59 10.23
C ASP A 40 -10.03 -9.87 9.92
N ILE A 41 -9.09 -9.09 10.47
CA ILE A 41 -7.65 -9.21 10.21
C ILE A 41 -7.13 -10.64 10.37
N GLN A 42 -7.66 -11.39 11.34
CA GLN A 42 -7.27 -12.77 11.60
C GLN A 42 -7.68 -13.69 10.43
N SER A 43 -8.89 -13.54 9.91
CA SER A 43 -9.43 -14.35 8.80
C SER A 43 -8.74 -14.00 7.48
N CYS A 44 -8.48 -12.71 7.24
CA CYS A 44 -7.74 -12.25 6.06
C CYS A 44 -6.31 -12.80 6.06
N LEU A 45 -5.60 -12.69 7.19
CA LEU A 45 -4.24 -13.21 7.31
C LEU A 45 -4.20 -14.74 7.14
N GLU A 46 -5.14 -15.46 7.76
CA GLU A 46 -5.24 -16.92 7.61
C GLU A 46 -5.42 -17.32 6.13
N SER A 47 -6.24 -16.59 5.39
CA SER A 47 -6.49 -16.84 3.96
C SER A 47 -5.21 -16.64 3.12
N TYR A 48 -4.50 -15.53 3.32
CA TYR A 48 -3.24 -15.27 2.61
C TYR A 48 -2.14 -16.26 2.97
N VAL A 49 -2.04 -16.64 4.25
CA VAL A 49 -1.05 -17.63 4.69
C VAL A 49 -1.33 -18.98 4.03
N LYS A 50 -2.60 -19.42 3.97
CA LYS A 50 -2.97 -20.66 3.27
C LYS A 50 -2.72 -20.59 1.77
N GLU A 51 -2.99 -19.46 1.14
CA GLU A 51 -2.74 -19.25 -0.29
C GLU A 51 -1.25 -19.32 -0.63
N ILE A 52 -0.39 -18.65 0.13
CA ILE A 52 1.03 -18.49 -0.17
C ILE A 52 1.85 -19.72 0.25
N PHE A 53 1.57 -20.29 1.43
CA PHE A 53 2.34 -21.41 1.99
C PHE A 53 1.74 -22.79 1.65
N GLY A 54 0.48 -22.84 1.21
CA GLY A 54 -0.16 -24.03 0.70
C GLY A 54 -0.31 -25.16 1.75
N PRO A 55 -0.37 -26.43 1.32
CA PRO A 55 -0.67 -27.59 2.18
C PRO A 55 0.48 -27.97 3.14
N SER A 56 1.62 -27.29 3.09
CA SER A 56 2.74 -27.47 4.02
C SER A 56 2.49 -26.85 5.41
N LEU A 57 1.28 -26.34 5.65
CA LEU A 57 0.96 -25.58 6.84
C LEU A 57 0.80 -26.48 8.07
N PRO A 58 1.34 -26.08 9.24
CA PRO A 58 0.97 -26.72 10.50
C PRO A 58 -0.53 -26.58 10.79
N ASP A 59 -1.10 -27.49 11.59
CA ASP A 59 -2.50 -27.43 12.04
C ASP A 59 -2.86 -26.05 12.62
N ASN A 60 -1.92 -25.43 13.34
CA ASN A 60 -2.01 -24.05 13.77
C ASN A 60 -1.26 -23.12 12.80
N TRP A 61 -2.00 -22.49 11.90
CA TRP A 61 -1.45 -21.58 10.89
C TRP A 61 -0.64 -20.40 11.48
N GLN A 62 -0.94 -19.96 12.71
CA GLN A 62 -0.22 -18.84 13.34
C GLN A 62 1.25 -19.20 13.64
N GLN A 63 1.53 -20.49 13.85
CA GLN A 63 2.88 -20.99 14.13
C GLN A 63 3.72 -21.20 12.87
N THR A 64 3.18 -20.87 11.69
CA THR A 64 3.87 -21.03 10.41
C THR A 64 5.16 -20.20 10.38
N PRO A 65 6.32 -20.82 10.17
CA PRO A 65 7.59 -20.11 10.17
C PRO A 65 7.83 -19.38 8.85
N LEU A 66 8.09 -18.07 8.92
CA LEU A 66 8.44 -17.19 7.80
C LEU A 66 9.94 -17.27 7.45
N LYS A 67 10.46 -18.48 7.22
CA LYS A 67 11.89 -18.71 6.94
C LYS A 67 12.29 -18.32 5.52
N GLU A 68 11.41 -18.56 4.56
CA GLU A 68 11.71 -18.28 3.16
C GLU A 68 11.46 -16.80 2.85
N ASN A 69 12.53 -16.08 2.49
CA ASN A 69 12.47 -14.64 2.23
C ASN A 69 11.50 -14.27 1.10
N ARG A 70 11.35 -15.14 0.08
CA ARG A 70 10.43 -14.90 -1.05
C ARG A 70 8.97 -14.94 -0.61
N LEU A 71 8.57 -15.98 0.13
CA LEU A 71 7.20 -16.11 0.65
C LEU A 71 6.89 -15.05 1.70
N LYS A 72 7.86 -14.76 2.58
CA LYS A 72 7.75 -13.68 3.56
C LYS A 72 7.55 -12.32 2.87
N TYR A 73 8.35 -12.03 1.85
CA TYR A 73 8.20 -10.79 1.08
C TYR A 73 6.81 -10.72 0.47
N HIS A 74 6.38 -11.76 -0.24
CA HIS A 74 5.07 -11.82 -0.89
C HIS A 74 3.93 -11.53 0.09
N LEU A 75 3.90 -12.24 1.22
CA LEU A 75 2.90 -12.05 2.28
C LEU A 75 2.87 -10.60 2.78
N LEU A 76 4.03 -10.06 3.15
CA LEU A 76 4.13 -8.71 3.72
C LEU A 76 3.76 -7.63 2.69
N THR A 77 4.12 -7.80 1.42
CA THR A 77 3.73 -6.86 0.37
C THR A 77 2.23 -6.88 0.08
N GLN A 78 1.61 -8.06 0.10
CA GLN A 78 0.19 -8.20 -0.15
C GLN A 78 -0.63 -7.59 1.00
N LEU A 79 -0.22 -7.84 2.25
CA LEU A 79 -0.82 -7.19 3.43
C LEU A 79 -0.62 -5.67 3.41
N ALA A 80 0.56 -5.18 3.03
CA ALA A 80 0.81 -3.75 2.95
C ALA A 80 -0.05 -3.05 1.89
N ALA A 81 -0.30 -3.73 0.75
CA ALA A 81 -1.16 -3.21 -0.30
C ALA A 81 -2.64 -3.20 0.13
N GLU A 82 -3.12 -4.27 0.76
CA GLU A 82 -4.51 -4.40 1.21
C GLU A 82 -4.83 -3.47 2.39
N LEU A 83 -3.94 -3.42 3.39
CA LEU A 83 -4.17 -2.69 4.64
C LEU A 83 -3.63 -1.26 4.61
N GLY A 84 -2.89 -0.88 3.57
CA GLY A 84 -2.21 0.41 3.49
C GLY A 84 -1.15 0.62 4.58
N HIS A 85 -0.71 -0.44 5.27
CA HIS A 85 0.21 -0.38 6.41
C HIS A 85 1.39 -1.34 6.21
N ALA A 86 2.57 -0.78 5.93
CA ALA A 86 3.79 -1.55 5.69
C ALA A 86 4.60 -1.75 6.98
N VAL A 87 5.23 -2.93 7.10
CA VAL A 87 6.12 -3.24 8.23
C VAL A 87 7.44 -2.43 8.11
N PRO A 88 7.85 -1.69 9.15
CA PRO A 88 9.12 -0.99 9.16
C PRO A 88 10.33 -1.92 9.09
N ASN A 89 11.41 -1.47 8.44
CA ASN A 89 12.66 -2.24 8.30
C ASN A 89 13.25 -2.70 9.65
N SER A 90 13.13 -1.88 10.68
CA SER A 90 13.57 -2.20 12.05
C SER A 90 12.83 -3.40 12.64
N GLN A 91 11.59 -3.66 12.22
CA GLN A 91 10.74 -4.74 12.75
C GLN A 91 10.71 -5.97 11.85
N LEU A 92 11.23 -5.90 10.61
CA LEU A 92 11.24 -7.04 9.69
C LEU A 92 11.93 -8.29 10.28
N HIS A 93 12.98 -8.13 11.08
CA HIS A 93 13.69 -9.26 11.70
C HIS A 93 12.89 -9.95 12.83
N LEU A 94 11.86 -9.27 13.36
CA LEU A 94 10.94 -9.79 14.37
C LEU A 94 9.82 -10.63 13.74
N MET A 95 9.49 -10.40 12.47
CA MET A 95 8.47 -11.15 11.73
C MET A 95 8.97 -12.57 11.38
N ARG A 96 8.96 -13.48 12.36
CA ARG A 96 9.49 -14.85 12.22
C ARG A 96 8.40 -15.88 12.04
N ARG A 97 7.21 -15.62 12.57
CA ARG A 97 6.00 -16.45 12.45
C ARG A 97 4.82 -15.61 11.98
N ALA A 98 3.79 -16.27 11.46
CA ALA A 98 2.53 -15.61 11.09
C ALA A 98 1.87 -14.91 12.30
N GLU A 99 2.04 -15.45 13.51
CA GLU A 99 1.63 -14.82 14.77
C GLU A 99 2.27 -13.45 15.00
N ASP A 100 3.57 -13.29 14.71
CA ASP A 100 4.28 -12.02 14.89
C ASP A 100 3.68 -10.94 13.97
N VAL A 101 3.34 -11.35 12.73
CA VAL A 101 2.68 -10.49 11.74
C VAL A 101 1.27 -10.13 12.19
N LEU A 102 0.50 -11.09 12.69
CA LEU A 102 -0.83 -10.86 13.23
C LEU A 102 -0.81 -9.85 14.39
N ASN A 103 0.12 -10.02 15.33
CA ASN A 103 0.26 -9.14 16.48
C ASN A 103 0.64 -7.71 16.07
N PHE A 104 1.51 -7.55 15.06
CA PHE A 104 1.82 -6.26 14.48
C PHE A 104 0.56 -5.58 13.91
N TYR A 105 -0.19 -6.28 13.04
CA TYR A 105 -1.39 -5.73 12.41
C TYR A 105 -2.61 -5.63 13.34
N ARG A 106 -2.56 -6.19 14.55
CA ARG A 106 -3.57 -5.94 15.58
C ARG A 106 -3.34 -4.63 16.34
N THR A 107 -2.15 -4.04 16.22
CA THR A 107 -1.78 -2.85 16.97
C THR A 107 -2.15 -1.59 16.18
N PRO A 108 -3.06 -0.73 16.68
CA PRO A 108 -3.41 0.51 15.99
C PRO A 108 -2.25 1.52 16.03
N VAL A 109 -2.15 2.35 15.00
CA VAL A 109 -1.17 3.45 14.91
C VAL A 109 -1.92 4.76 14.75
N LYS A 110 -1.60 5.74 15.61
CA LYS A 110 -2.13 7.11 15.53
C LYS A 110 -1.01 8.07 15.16
N GLU A 111 -1.22 8.86 14.12
CA GLU A 111 -0.31 9.90 13.63
C GLU A 111 -0.50 11.25 14.34
N MET A 112 -1.55 11.39 15.13
CA MET A 112 -1.89 12.64 15.84
C MET A 112 -0.74 13.12 16.73
N SER A 113 -0.47 14.42 16.72
CA SER A 113 0.47 15.00 17.67
C SER A 113 -0.10 14.95 19.09
N LYS A 114 0.76 15.12 20.09
CA LYS A 114 0.30 15.15 21.48
C LYS A 114 -0.64 16.32 21.77
N LEU A 115 -0.51 17.42 21.05
CA LEU A 115 -1.44 18.52 21.16
C LEU A 115 -2.80 18.18 20.54
N ASP A 116 -2.82 17.58 19.35
CA ASP A 116 -4.06 17.17 18.69
C ASP A 116 -4.83 16.17 19.55
N GLU A 117 -4.11 15.20 20.15
CA GLU A 117 -4.66 14.23 21.09
C GLU A 117 -5.29 14.91 22.32
N LEU A 118 -4.63 15.93 22.88
CA LEU A 118 -5.14 16.69 24.03
C LEU A 118 -6.34 17.56 23.68
N CYS A 119 -6.30 18.23 22.53
CA CYS A 119 -7.40 19.07 22.06
C CYS A 119 -8.66 18.25 21.71
N ALA A 120 -8.49 16.99 21.29
CA ALA A 120 -9.60 16.07 21.05
C ALA A 120 -10.18 15.46 22.34
N ALA A 121 -9.45 15.51 23.45
CA ALA A 121 -9.93 15.02 24.74
C ALA A 121 -10.88 16.03 25.40
N GLU A 122 -11.72 15.54 26.33
CA GLU A 122 -12.61 16.40 27.12
C GLU A 122 -11.78 17.25 28.10
N LEU A 123 -11.49 18.49 27.69
CA LEU A 123 -10.77 19.43 28.54
C LEU A 123 -11.69 20.05 29.60
N PRO A 124 -11.19 20.28 30.83
CA PRO A 124 -11.91 21.05 31.83
C PRO A 124 -12.28 22.44 31.31
N PRO A 125 -13.45 23.01 31.68
CA PRO A 125 -13.95 24.26 31.12
C PRO A 125 -13.07 25.49 31.42
N ASN A 126 -12.19 25.37 32.42
CA ASN A 126 -11.23 26.39 32.82
C ASN A 126 -9.86 26.27 32.11
N LEU A 127 -9.66 25.28 31.24
CA LEU A 127 -8.41 25.07 30.52
C LEU A 127 -8.58 25.46 29.04
N LYS A 128 -7.79 26.43 28.59
CA LYS A 128 -7.71 26.84 27.18
C LYS A 128 -6.29 26.66 26.70
N ILE A 129 -6.11 25.91 25.62
CA ILE A 129 -4.81 25.65 24.99
C ILE A 129 -4.82 26.34 23.63
N THR A 130 -3.81 27.16 23.36
CA THR A 130 -3.62 27.86 22.08
C THR A 130 -2.32 27.40 21.44
N TRP A 131 -2.33 27.19 20.13
CA TRP A 131 -1.14 26.84 19.36
C TRP A 131 -0.55 28.10 18.72
N GLU A 132 0.68 28.43 19.08
CA GLU A 132 1.49 29.45 18.42
C GLU A 132 2.67 28.75 17.74
N GLN A 133 2.87 29.05 16.46
CA GLN A 133 3.82 28.36 15.58
C GLN A 133 4.89 29.29 15.06
#